data_AF-A0A836RJ19-F1
#
_entry.id   AF-A0A836RJ19-F1
#
_cell.length_a   1.000
_cell.length_b   1.000
_cell.length_c   1.000
_cell.angle_alpha   90.00
_cell.angle_beta   90.00
_cell.angle_gamma   90.00
#
_symmetry.space_group_name_H-M   'P 1'
#
loop_
_entity.id
_entity.type
_entity.pdbx_description
1 polymer ?
#
loop_
_entity_poly.entity_id
_entity_poly.type
_entity_poly.pdbx_seq_one_letter_code
_entity_poly.pdbx_strand_id
1 'polypeptide(L)'
;KEETEGGILHWKRETENAELLEWFRQEIRKAYGGRAPKVLDPFAGCGSIPLEAMRLGCEATAIDINPVAWFILKCALEYPQKLAGKARPLPAFILKDQDFMSAFFKAQGMSKKEITAALKKLKHDVESEQQLLFDPLAPEETETTEKQNKKVSVTSESSVAHLIQADLAWHVRA
;
A
#
# COMPACT_ATOMS: atom_id res chain seq x y z
N LYS A 1 -28.89 23.94 11.34
CA LYS A 1 -27.86 22.89 11.51
C LYS A 1 -26.82 23.52 12.42
N GLU A 2 -26.66 23.02 13.65
CA GLU A 2 -25.65 23.55 14.55
C GLU A 2 -24.27 23.09 14.05
N GLU A 3 -23.35 24.03 13.88
CA GLU A 3 -21.98 23.76 13.50
C GLU A 3 -21.12 24.08 14.70
N THR A 4 -20.30 23.13 15.14
CA THR A 4 -19.37 23.36 16.25
C THR A 4 -18.34 24.41 15.83
N GLU A 5 -18.14 25.45 16.63
CA GLU A 5 -17.09 26.45 16.42
C GLU A 5 -15.76 25.99 17.07
N GLY A 6 -14.66 26.06 16.32
CA GLY A 6 -13.32 25.73 16.82
C GLY A 6 -13.02 24.23 17.00
N GLY A 7 -12.00 23.91 17.80
CA GLY A 7 -11.57 22.53 18.09
C GLY A 7 -10.83 21.84 16.93
N ILE A 8 -10.45 20.58 17.16
CA ILE A 8 -9.63 19.78 16.23
C ILE A 8 -10.33 18.49 15.75
N LEU A 9 -11.55 18.21 16.24
CA LEU A 9 -12.21 16.92 16.03
C LEU A 9 -12.94 16.81 14.69
N HIS A 10 -13.27 17.94 14.06
CA HIS A 10 -13.83 17.95 12.72
C HIS A 10 -12.73 17.71 11.67
N TRP A 11 -13.09 17.00 10.61
CA TRP A 11 -12.21 16.75 9.47
C TRP A 11 -11.57 18.05 8.94
N LYS A 12 -10.28 18.01 8.61
CA LYS A 12 -9.41 19.14 8.22
C LYS A 12 -9.04 20.11 9.32
N ARG A 13 -9.78 20.16 10.45
CA ARG A 13 -9.48 21.12 11.52
C ARG A 13 -8.17 20.82 12.23
N GLU A 14 -7.65 19.60 12.15
CA GLU A 14 -6.30 19.28 12.60
C GLU A 14 -5.21 20.00 11.80
N THR A 15 -5.51 20.35 10.54
CA THR A 15 -4.61 21.09 9.66
C THR A 15 -4.88 22.60 9.76
N GLU A 16 -6.15 23.00 9.75
CA GLU A 16 -6.56 24.40 9.84
C GLU A 16 -6.23 25.01 11.21
N ASN A 17 -6.36 24.23 12.29
CA ASN A 17 -6.03 24.63 13.66
C ASN A 17 -4.76 23.95 14.15
N ALA A 18 -3.74 23.86 13.30
CA ALA A 18 -2.47 23.18 13.61
C ALA A 18 -1.78 23.74 14.88
N GLU A 19 -1.84 25.05 15.10
CA GLU A 19 -1.28 25.69 16.30
C GLU A 19 -1.96 25.21 17.60
N LEU A 20 -3.28 25.05 17.57
CA LEU A 20 -4.04 24.54 18.71
C LEU A 20 -3.72 23.06 18.98
N LEU A 21 -3.58 22.26 17.92
CA LEU A 21 -3.17 20.86 18.05
C LEU A 21 -1.76 20.73 18.64
N GLU A 22 -0.85 21.62 18.23
CA GLU A 22 0.51 21.65 18.77
C GLU A 22 0.54 22.08 20.23
N TRP A 23 -0.27 23.07 20.62
CA TRP A 23 -0.46 23.44 22.01
C TRP A 23 -0.94 22.24 22.86
N PHE A 24 -1.92 21.47 22.38
CA PHE A 24 -2.37 20.26 23.07
C PHE A 24 -1.23 19.24 23.26
N ARG A 25 -0.44 18.97 22.21
CA ARG A 25 0.71 18.06 22.28
C ARG A 25 1.73 18.52 23.32
N GLN A 26 2.01 19.82 23.38
CA GLN A 26 2.95 20.39 24.33
C GLN A 26 2.47 20.27 25.78
N GLU A 27 1.20 20.60 26.05
CA GLU A 27 0.64 20.48 27.40
C GLU A 27 0.56 19.03 27.86
N ILE A 28 0.17 18.10 26.98
CA ILE A 28 0.23 16.66 27.26
C ILE A 28 1.67 16.24 27.58
N ARG A 29 2.65 16.61 26.74
CA ARG A 29 4.05 16.26 26.98
C ARG A 29 4.58 16.83 28.30
N LYS A 30 4.21 18.07 28.64
CA LYS A 30 4.56 18.73 29.90
C LYS A 30 4.01 17.97 31.11
N ALA A 31 2.75 17.54 31.06
CA ALA A 31 2.13 16.75 32.12
C ALA A 31 2.83 15.38 32.33
N TYR A 32 3.49 14.85 31.31
CA TYR A 32 4.22 13.57 31.36
C TYR A 32 5.75 13.74 31.49
N GLY A 33 6.21 14.90 31.98
CA GLY A 33 7.62 15.14 32.27
C GLY A 33 8.48 15.25 31.00
N GLY A 34 7.95 15.87 29.95
CA GLY A 34 8.66 16.07 28.69
C GLY A 34 8.59 14.88 27.73
N ARG A 35 7.92 13.77 28.09
CA ARG A 35 7.85 12.55 27.29
C ARG A 35 6.51 12.40 26.59
N ALA A 36 6.50 11.67 25.47
CA ALA A 36 5.26 11.21 24.86
C ALA A 36 4.60 10.15 25.79
N PRO A 37 3.31 10.29 26.15
CA PRO A 37 2.61 9.26 26.90
C PRO A 37 2.52 7.96 26.10
N LYS A 38 2.59 6.82 26.79
CA LYS A 38 2.33 5.51 26.18
C LYS A 38 0.87 5.14 26.37
N VAL A 39 0.17 4.85 25.28
CA VAL A 39 -1.24 4.44 25.27
C VAL A 39 -1.32 3.01 24.78
N LEU A 40 -1.94 2.13 25.56
CA LEU A 40 -2.22 0.76 25.15
C LEU A 40 -3.73 0.62 24.93
N ASP A 41 -4.13 0.21 23.74
CA ASP A 41 -5.50 -0.18 23.42
C ASP A 41 -5.56 -1.68 23.07
N PRO A 42 -6.02 -2.54 24.01
CA PRO A 42 -6.08 -3.98 23.80
C PRO A 42 -7.32 -4.46 23.00
N PHE A 43 -8.25 -3.56 22.68
CA PHE A 43 -9.48 -3.86 21.97
C PHE A 43 -9.71 -2.82 20.86
N ALA A 44 -8.66 -2.60 20.06
CA ALA A 44 -8.57 -1.43 19.21
C ALA A 44 -9.60 -1.38 18.08
N GLY A 45 -10.20 -2.51 17.70
CA GLY A 45 -11.20 -2.54 16.64
C GLY A 45 -10.64 -1.98 15.35
N CYS A 46 -11.27 -0.91 14.83
CA CYS A 46 -10.80 -0.20 13.64
C CYS A 46 -9.67 0.81 13.87
N GLY A 47 -9.31 1.11 15.13
CA GLY A 47 -8.17 1.94 15.49
C GLY A 47 -8.47 3.41 15.80
N SER A 48 -9.71 3.78 16.14
CA SER A 48 -10.05 5.19 16.46
C SER A 48 -9.27 5.75 17.66
N ILE A 49 -9.18 5.00 18.76
CA ILE A 49 -8.44 5.43 19.96
C ILE A 49 -6.93 5.60 19.67
N PRO A 50 -6.23 4.59 19.10
CA PRO A 50 -4.82 4.76 18.76
C PRO A 50 -4.57 5.85 17.72
N LEU A 51 -5.48 6.07 16.76
CA LEU A 51 -5.37 7.19 15.81
C LEU A 51 -5.36 8.55 16.53
N GLU A 52 -6.31 8.78 17.43
CA GLU A 52 -6.38 10.04 18.18
C GLU A 52 -5.20 10.21 19.14
N ALA A 53 -4.76 9.12 19.78
CA ALA A 53 -3.55 9.12 20.60
C ALA A 53 -2.33 9.54 19.77
N MET A 54 -2.15 8.99 18.57
CA MET A 54 -1.09 9.40 17.65
C MET A 54 -1.22 10.88 17.23
N ARG A 55 -2.43 11.35 16.93
CA ARG A 55 -2.70 12.76 16.58
C ARG A 55 -2.28 13.72 17.70
N LEU A 56 -2.52 13.34 18.95
CA LEU A 56 -2.14 14.07 20.16
C LEU A 56 -0.66 13.87 20.57
N GLY A 57 0.14 13.16 19.77
CA GLY A 57 1.57 13.00 19.99
C GLY A 57 1.95 11.93 21.01
N CYS A 58 1.03 11.01 21.33
CA CYS A 58 1.29 9.85 22.18
C CYS A 58 1.93 8.68 21.41
N GLU A 59 2.66 7.84 22.13
CA GLU A 59 3.13 6.53 21.66
C GLU A 59 2.00 5.49 21.84
N ALA A 60 1.24 5.24 20.77
CA ALA A 60 0.14 4.28 20.79
C ALA A 60 0.61 2.86 20.45
N THR A 61 0.20 1.89 21.27
CA THR A 61 0.27 0.45 21.00
C THR A 61 -1.14 -0.09 20.97
N ALA A 62 -1.50 -0.78 19.89
CA ALA A 62 -2.85 -1.28 19.68
C ALA A 62 -2.81 -2.76 19.29
N ILE A 63 -3.75 -3.53 19.83
CA ILE A 63 -3.94 -4.94 19.50
C ILE A 63 -5.44 -5.23 19.44
N ASP A 64 -5.78 -6.23 18.63
CA ASP A 64 -7.11 -6.84 18.63
C ASP A 64 -6.92 -8.34 18.36
N ILE A 65 -7.67 -9.18 19.08
CA ILE A 65 -7.61 -10.64 18.92
C ILE A 65 -8.41 -11.09 17.70
N ASN A 66 -9.44 -10.33 17.31
CA ASN A 66 -10.23 -10.65 16.13
C ASN A 66 -9.39 -10.38 14.88
N PRO A 67 -9.11 -11.39 14.03
CA PRO A 67 -8.25 -11.22 12.87
C PRO A 67 -8.79 -10.19 11.87
N VAL A 68 -10.11 -10.01 11.80
CA VAL A 68 -10.74 -9.00 10.94
C VAL A 68 -10.47 -7.60 11.49
N ALA A 69 -10.71 -7.38 12.78
CA ALA A 69 -10.45 -6.10 13.43
C ALA A 69 -8.96 -5.75 13.37
N TRP A 70 -8.09 -6.71 13.70
CA TRP A 70 -6.65 -6.56 13.58
C TRP A 70 -6.24 -6.16 12.16
N PHE A 71 -6.76 -6.82 11.12
CA PHE A 71 -6.43 -6.46 9.75
C PHE A 71 -6.89 -5.03 9.39
N ILE A 72 -8.11 -4.65 9.79
CA ILE A 72 -8.63 -3.29 9.58
C ILE A 72 -7.75 -2.26 10.29
N LEU A 73 -7.33 -2.52 11.53
CA LEU A 73 -6.42 -1.67 12.29
C LEU A 73 -5.10 -1.44 11.53
N LYS A 74 -4.49 -2.50 10.97
CA LYS A 74 -3.26 -2.38 10.16
C LYS A 74 -3.51 -1.54 8.89
N CYS A 75 -4.63 -1.75 8.23
CA CYS A 75 -5.04 -0.98 7.05
C CYS A 75 -5.33 0.49 7.38
N ALA A 76 -5.81 0.80 8.58
CA ALA A 76 -6.11 2.16 9.01
C ALA A 76 -4.86 2.95 9.41
N LEU A 77 -3.96 2.35 10.19
CA LEU A 77 -2.87 3.10 10.83
C LEU A 77 -1.49 2.83 10.24
N GLU A 78 -1.20 1.60 9.83
CA GLU A 78 0.17 1.19 9.49
C GLU A 78 0.42 1.18 7.99
N TYR A 79 -0.44 0.52 7.22
CA TYR A 79 -0.24 0.38 5.77
C TYR A 79 -0.29 1.71 5.02
N PRO A 80 -1.15 2.68 5.36
CA PRO A 80 -1.11 4.00 4.71
C PRO A 80 0.25 4.66 4.92
N GLN A 81 0.79 4.64 6.14
CA GLN A 81 2.11 5.23 6.42
C GLN A 81 3.25 4.47 5.71
N LYS A 82 3.20 3.14 5.70
CA LYS A 82 4.27 2.32 5.11
C LYS A 82 4.24 2.28 3.57
N LEU A 83 3.07 2.42 2.96
CA LEU A 83 2.84 2.15 1.54
C LEU A 83 2.43 3.38 0.73
N ALA A 84 2.01 4.49 1.36
CA ALA A 84 1.69 5.71 0.62
C ALA A 84 2.86 6.17 -0.25
N GLY A 85 2.55 6.56 -1.49
CA GLY A 85 3.52 7.02 -2.47
C GLY A 85 4.44 5.93 -3.06
N LYS A 86 4.31 4.66 -2.66
CA LYS A 86 5.12 3.57 -3.22
C LYS A 86 4.43 2.95 -4.44
N ALA A 87 5.16 2.88 -5.55
CA ALA A 87 4.77 2.08 -6.70
C ALA A 87 5.36 0.66 -6.58
N ARG A 88 4.60 -0.32 -7.06
CA ARG A 88 5.01 -1.74 -7.11
C ARG A 88 4.65 -2.32 -8.47
N PRO A 89 5.36 -3.35 -8.95
CA PRO A 89 4.98 -4.00 -10.19
C PRO A 89 3.60 -4.65 -10.04
N LEU A 90 2.76 -4.48 -11.06
CA LEU A 90 1.45 -5.14 -11.13
C LEU A 90 1.57 -6.67 -11.00
N PRO A 91 0.58 -7.35 -10.40
CA PRO A 91 0.56 -8.81 -10.33
C PRO A 91 0.67 -9.47 -11.70
N ALA A 92 1.43 -10.55 -11.81
CA ALA A 92 1.70 -11.21 -13.09
C ALA A 92 0.45 -11.63 -13.88
N PHE A 93 -0.62 -12.01 -13.17
CA PHE A 93 -1.86 -12.46 -13.79
C PHE A 93 -2.57 -11.32 -14.56
N ILE A 94 -2.50 -10.07 -14.08
CA ILE A 94 -3.22 -8.95 -14.71
C ILE A 94 -2.53 -8.46 -15.98
N LEU A 95 -1.25 -8.77 -16.15
CA LEU A 95 -0.50 -8.40 -17.36
C LEU A 95 -1.07 -9.05 -18.63
N LYS A 96 -1.86 -10.12 -18.49
CA LYS A 96 -2.54 -10.81 -19.60
C LYS A 96 -3.86 -10.14 -20.00
N ASP A 97 -4.45 -9.35 -19.11
CA ASP A 97 -5.69 -8.65 -19.35
C ASP A 97 -5.43 -7.40 -20.20
N GLN A 98 -5.80 -7.47 -21.48
CA GLN A 98 -5.57 -6.39 -22.43
C GLN A 98 -6.42 -5.15 -22.12
N ASP A 99 -7.64 -5.34 -21.64
CA ASP A 99 -8.56 -4.24 -21.36
C ASP A 99 -8.05 -3.46 -20.15
N PHE A 100 -7.65 -4.17 -19.08
CA PHE A 100 -7.01 -3.57 -17.91
C PHE A 100 -5.72 -2.84 -18.28
N MET A 101 -4.80 -3.49 -18.98
CA MET A 101 -3.50 -2.89 -19.32
C MET A 101 -3.66 -1.70 -20.27
N SER A 102 -4.63 -1.73 -21.18
CA SER A 102 -4.93 -0.58 -22.04
C SER A 102 -5.45 0.63 -21.25
N ALA A 103 -6.31 0.39 -20.25
CA ALA A 103 -6.82 1.43 -19.36
C ALA A 103 -5.71 1.99 -18.46
N PHE A 104 -4.84 1.11 -17.95
CA PHE A 104 -3.68 1.47 -17.15
C PHE A 104 -2.71 2.37 -17.92
N PHE A 105 -2.25 1.96 -19.10
CA PHE A 105 -1.34 2.76 -19.92
C PHE A 105 -1.95 4.08 -20.38
N LYS A 106 -3.25 4.09 -20.67
CA LYS A 106 -3.98 5.33 -20.98
C LYS A 106 -3.97 6.31 -19.80
N ALA A 107 -4.15 5.81 -18.58
CA ALA A 107 -4.10 6.64 -17.38
C ALA A 107 -2.69 7.19 -17.09
N GLN A 108 -1.65 6.49 -17.54
CA GLN A 108 -0.25 6.97 -17.52
C GLN A 108 0.05 8.03 -18.61
N GLY A 109 -0.93 8.39 -19.44
CA GLY A 109 -0.78 9.42 -20.47
C GLY A 109 -0.24 8.92 -21.82
N MET A 110 -0.18 7.60 -22.04
CA MET A 110 0.33 7.04 -23.30
C MET A 110 -0.67 7.25 -24.45
N SER A 111 -0.14 7.50 -25.66
CA SER A 111 -0.91 7.61 -26.89
C SER A 111 -1.40 6.24 -27.38
N LYS A 112 -2.41 6.23 -28.26
CA LYS A 112 -2.96 4.98 -28.82
C LYS A 112 -1.90 4.10 -29.49
N LYS A 113 -0.93 4.70 -30.20
CA LYS A 113 0.15 3.97 -30.89
C LYS A 113 1.09 3.30 -29.88
N GLU A 114 1.45 4.02 -28.82
CA GLU A 114 2.33 3.52 -27.76
C GLU A 114 1.66 2.39 -26.97
N ILE A 115 0.36 2.51 -26.68
CA ILE A 115 -0.42 1.45 -26.02
C ILE A 115 -0.42 0.17 -26.85
N THR A 116 -0.68 0.24 -28.16
CA THR A 116 -0.67 -0.95 -29.03
C THR A 116 0.72 -1.59 -29.08
N ALA A 117 1.79 -0.79 -29.14
CA ALA A 117 3.16 -1.30 -29.12
C ALA A 117 3.51 -1.97 -27.78
N ALA A 118 3.13 -1.35 -26.66
CA ALA A 118 3.35 -1.88 -25.32
C ALA A 118 2.60 -3.20 -25.08
N LEU A 119 1.33 -3.28 -25.49
CA LEU A 119 0.54 -4.51 -25.39
C LEU A 119 1.12 -5.65 -26.24
N LYS A 120 1.59 -5.36 -27.46
CA LYS A 120 2.24 -6.37 -28.31
C LYS A 120 3.51 -6.90 -27.67
N LYS A 121 4.32 -6.01 -27.09
CA LYS A 121 5.55 -6.38 -26.39
C LYS A 121 5.25 -7.22 -25.14
N LEU A 122 4.29 -6.79 -24.33
CA LEU A 122 3.91 -7.49 -23.10
C LEU A 122 3.43 -8.92 -23.39
N LYS A 123 2.65 -9.12 -24.46
CA LYS A 123 2.25 -10.47 -24.91
C LYS A 123 3.45 -11.34 -25.26
N HIS A 124 4.38 -10.81 -26.04
CA HIS A 124 5.58 -11.54 -26.43
C HIS A 124 6.43 -11.93 -25.21
N ASP A 125 6.62 -11.00 -24.27
CA ASP A 125 7.40 -11.25 -23.06
C ASP A 125 6.73 -12.33 -22.18
N VAL A 126 5.41 -12.26 -21.97
CA VAL A 126 4.65 -13.26 -21.21
C VAL A 126 4.66 -14.64 -21.89
N GLU A 127 4.53 -14.70 -23.22
CA GLU A 127 4.60 -15.96 -23.98
C GLU A 127 6.00 -16.58 -23.93
N SER A 128 7.05 -15.76 -24.03
CA SER A 128 8.44 -16.24 -23.97
C SER A 128 8.83 -16.80 -22.60
N GLU A 129 8.35 -16.20 -21.51
CA GLU A 129 8.57 -16.73 -20.14
C GLU A 129 7.81 -18.04 -19.90
N GLN A 130 6.61 -18.18 -20.47
CA GLN A 130 5.87 -19.45 -20.41
C GLN A 130 6.60 -20.56 -21.17
N GLN A 131 7.25 -20.24 -22.29
CA GLN A 131 7.99 -21.22 -23.08
C GLN A 131 9.27 -21.70 -22.38
N LEU A 132 9.94 -20.82 -21.63
CA LEU A 132 11.09 -21.17 -20.77
C LEU A 132 10.73 -22.07 -19.58
N LEU A 133 9.47 -22.02 -19.11
CA LEU A 133 8.97 -22.93 -18.07
C LEU A 133 8.66 -24.35 -18.59
N PHE A 134 8.59 -24.53 -19.92
CA PHE A 134 8.29 -25.80 -20.59
C PHE A 134 9.41 -26.21 -21.56
N ASP A 135 10.67 -26.03 -21.20
CA ASP A 135 11.78 -26.64 -21.93
C ASP A 135 12.06 -28.06 -21.39
N PRO A 136 11.66 -29.14 -22.09
CA PRO A 136 11.83 -30.51 -21.62
C PRO A 136 13.30 -30.98 -21.56
N LEU A 137 14.26 -30.14 -21.96
CA LEU A 137 15.70 -30.39 -21.85
C LEU A 137 16.37 -29.66 -20.67
N ALA A 138 15.61 -28.94 -19.85
CA ALA A 138 16.13 -28.34 -18.62
C ALA A 138 16.49 -29.44 -17.59
N PRO A 139 17.70 -29.45 -17.02
CA PRO A 139 18.09 -30.47 -16.05
C PRO A 139 17.17 -30.43 -14.81
N GLU A 140 16.60 -31.57 -14.45
CA GLU A 140 15.78 -31.73 -13.24
C GLU A 140 16.63 -31.49 -11.99
N GLU A 141 16.54 -30.29 -11.41
CA GLU A 141 17.05 -30.05 -10.06
C GLU A 141 16.05 -30.61 -9.04
N THR A 142 16.47 -31.69 -8.38
CA THR A 142 15.74 -32.42 -7.34
C THR A 142 15.17 -31.51 -6.24
N GLU A 143 13.90 -31.73 -5.92
CA GLU A 143 13.09 -30.99 -4.97
C GLU A 143 13.55 -31.17 -3.51
N THR A 144 13.77 -30.05 -2.81
CA THR A 144 13.60 -29.97 -1.35
C THR A 144 12.65 -28.83 -1.01
N THR A 145 11.69 -29.19 -0.17
CA THR A 145 10.44 -28.54 0.21
C THR A 145 10.66 -27.21 0.95
N GLU A 146 10.86 -26.10 0.23
CA GLU A 146 10.85 -24.77 0.86
C GLU A 146 10.70 -23.60 -0.15
N LYS A 147 9.90 -23.73 -1.22
CA LYS A 147 9.71 -22.64 -2.20
C LYS A 147 8.30 -22.58 -2.79
N GLN A 148 7.29 -22.28 -1.98
CA GLN A 148 5.98 -21.81 -2.49
C GLN A 148 5.95 -20.30 -2.81
N ASN A 149 7.12 -19.64 -2.90
CA ASN A 149 7.22 -18.24 -3.32
C ASN A 149 8.23 -18.03 -4.46
N LYS A 150 8.43 -19.05 -5.31
CA LYS A 150 9.39 -19.01 -6.41
C LYS A 150 8.81 -18.28 -7.63
N LYS A 151 8.99 -16.96 -7.60
CA LYS A 151 9.68 -16.20 -8.65
C LYS A 151 8.95 -16.09 -10.01
N VAL A 152 7.91 -15.24 -10.07
CA VAL A 152 7.78 -14.34 -11.23
C VAL A 152 8.79 -13.21 -11.00
N SER A 153 10.08 -13.49 -11.22
CA SER A 153 11.05 -12.42 -11.32
C SER A 153 10.96 -11.84 -12.71
N VAL A 154 10.13 -10.81 -12.86
CA VAL A 154 10.41 -9.78 -13.85
C VAL A 154 11.80 -9.27 -13.51
N THR A 155 12.80 -9.73 -14.25
CA THR A 155 14.20 -9.36 -14.04
C THR A 155 14.32 -7.85 -14.24
N SER A 156 15.15 -7.23 -13.39
CA SER A 156 15.40 -5.79 -13.32
C SER A 156 16.05 -5.19 -14.58
N GLU A 157 16.16 -5.95 -15.68
CA GLU A 157 16.82 -5.56 -16.92
C GLU A 157 15.85 -5.45 -18.11
N SER A 158 14.57 -5.75 -17.92
CA SER A 158 13.55 -5.51 -18.94
C SER A 158 13.07 -4.05 -18.90
N SER A 159 13.23 -3.34 -20.01
CA SER A 159 12.65 -1.99 -20.27
C SER A 159 11.14 -1.83 -19.98
N VAL A 160 10.44 -2.93 -19.69
CA VAL A 160 8.99 -2.97 -19.36
C VAL A 160 8.75 -2.92 -17.84
N ALA A 161 9.76 -3.23 -17.02
CA ALA A 161 9.65 -3.27 -15.55
C ALA A 161 9.26 -1.92 -14.92
N HIS A 162 9.68 -0.81 -15.53
CA HIS A 162 9.27 0.54 -15.13
C HIS A 162 7.84 0.88 -15.57
N LEU A 163 7.40 0.35 -16.71
CA LEU A 163 6.08 0.65 -17.28
C LEU A 163 4.94 0.00 -16.50
N ILE A 164 5.21 -1.08 -15.75
CA ILE A 164 4.20 -1.82 -14.98
C ILE A 164 4.20 -1.47 -13.49
N GLN A 165 4.93 -0.43 -13.08
CA GLN A 165 4.89 0.06 -11.71
C GLN A 165 3.59 0.83 -11.47
N ALA A 166 2.83 0.42 -10.48
CA ALA A 166 1.52 0.97 -10.18
C ALA A 166 1.36 1.25 -8.68
N ASP A 167 0.54 2.23 -8.36
CA ASP A 167 0.14 2.51 -6.98
C ASP A 167 -0.84 1.46 -6.44
N LEU A 168 -1.19 1.57 -5.16
CA LEU A 168 -2.14 0.65 -4.52
C LEU A 168 -3.53 0.69 -5.18
N ALA A 169 -3.96 1.82 -5.72
CA ALA A 169 -5.28 1.95 -6.34
C ALA A 169 -5.41 1.07 -7.60
N TRP A 170 -4.33 0.92 -8.36
CA TRP A 170 -4.29 -0.03 -9.46
C TRP A 170 -4.18 -1.49 -9.02
N HIS A 171 -3.50 -1.77 -7.90
CA HIS A 171 -3.44 -3.13 -7.35
C HIS A 171 -4.80 -3.63 -6.84
N VAL A 172 -5.67 -2.75 -6.35
CA VAL A 172 -7.04 -3.11 -5.92
C VAL A 172 -7.96 -3.37 -7.11
N ARG A 173 -7.64 -2.81 -8.29
CA ARG A 173 -8.42 -2.98 -9.52
C ARG A 173 -8.03 -4.21 -10.34
N ALA A 174 -6.83 -4.74 -10.10
CA ALA A 174 -6.30 -5.93 -10.74
C ALA A 174 -6.90 -7.20 -10.11
#